data_AF-A0AAE3HEZ1-F1
#
_entry.id   AF-A0AAE3HEZ1-F1
#
_cell.length_a   1.000
_cell.length_b   1.000
_cell.length_c   1.000
_cell.angle_alpha   90.00
_cell.angle_beta   90.00
_cell.angle_gamma   90.00
#
_symmetry.space_group_name_H-M   'P 1'
#
loop_
_entity.id
_entity.type
_entity.pdbx_description
1 polymer ?
#
loop_
_entity_poly.entity_id
_entity_poly.type
_entity_poly.pdbx_seq_one_letter_code
_entity_poly.pdbx_strand_id
1 'polypeptide(L)'
;MMKEKELEKALGEMKSEKITPPAALFDETMKKIKVAETYQKDTFNNYLGIKSPWKQKKLILTIASIMIFVFLGMIRISPVFADFVSHVLKMEVIVELIHHDKGIKDAIDHNNLQGINATDIHEGLAFTVNDILVDQSRMLIFYTVEDLEDHSFIQIADIKFYNEEGKEINIISYPNIIEREKFYVENKISDIIHTSIPTDVKTPKKLYIKLSMMEYDGINNDNSYKNKRIMNSTWTVAMEINQEKVGGSKEYVINKTLDIENNKIHLKKLSIYPTRMRLDFQDDEGNTNLILSFKDLVILDQQGEIYERLADDPYAAIFKDEWESMFFQSNYYKDTRELYLVGKGISLIDKKHQNIKIDVKANRLLSSLDKNMKFLGAEQVESIDEPIRQEGNFVRVKFAIKDKEGSSAENGLGIYDNSFHHQGYISKIFEPEHFPDREYNYELTFTFEALENAQDVLELKIWDYPINIEDEFRIKIK
;
A
#
# COMPACT_ATOMS: atom_id res chain seq x y z
N MET A 1 26.02 -40.72 -26.31
CA MET A 1 26.53 -39.86 -27.40
C MET A 1 25.60 -39.75 -28.62
N MET A 2 24.86 -40.79 -29.06
CA MET A 2 23.98 -40.65 -30.24
C MET A 2 22.66 -39.88 -29.97
N LYS A 3 22.17 -39.87 -28.70
CA LYS A 3 20.93 -39.18 -28.29
C LYS A 3 21.07 -37.66 -28.07
N GLU A 4 22.30 -37.17 -27.91
CA GLU A 4 22.55 -35.76 -27.54
C GLU A 4 22.60 -34.86 -28.78
N LYS A 5 23.16 -35.37 -29.89
CA LYS A 5 23.14 -34.71 -31.20
C LYS A 5 21.74 -34.63 -31.83
N GLU A 6 20.87 -35.60 -31.57
CA GLU A 6 19.47 -35.55 -32.03
C GLU A 6 18.65 -34.53 -31.23
N LEU A 7 18.98 -34.33 -29.94
CA LEU A 7 18.33 -33.36 -29.08
C LEU A 7 18.72 -31.92 -29.45
N GLU A 8 20.01 -31.66 -29.72
CA GLU A 8 20.46 -30.34 -30.18
C GLU A 8 19.92 -29.97 -31.55
N LYS A 9 19.77 -30.95 -32.46
CA LYS A 9 19.15 -30.73 -33.77
C LYS A 9 17.67 -30.37 -33.65
N ALA A 10 16.93 -31.07 -32.78
CA ALA A 10 15.51 -30.78 -32.51
C ALA A 10 15.31 -29.41 -31.82
N LEU A 11 16.20 -29.02 -30.91
CA LEU A 11 16.19 -27.69 -30.26
C LEU A 11 16.56 -26.54 -31.21
N GLY A 12 17.41 -26.82 -32.21
CA GLY A 12 17.72 -25.87 -33.28
C GLY A 12 16.54 -25.61 -34.21
N GLU A 13 15.78 -26.66 -34.54
CA GLU A 13 14.59 -26.57 -35.42
C GLU A 13 13.38 -25.91 -34.71
N MET A 14 13.29 -25.97 -33.37
CA MET A 14 12.22 -25.33 -32.61
C MET A 14 12.35 -23.81 -32.45
N LYS A 15 13.53 -23.21 -32.70
CA LYS A 15 13.75 -21.76 -32.55
C LYS A 15 13.36 -20.92 -33.77
N SER A 16 13.01 -21.52 -34.91
CA SER A 16 12.80 -20.78 -36.17
C SER A 16 11.41 -20.85 -36.80
N GLU A 17 10.45 -21.61 -36.29
CA GLU A 17 9.10 -21.63 -36.87
C GLU A 17 8.00 -21.71 -35.80
N LYS A 18 6.95 -20.89 -35.95
CA LYS A 18 5.67 -21.04 -35.24
C LYS A 18 5.07 -22.40 -35.62
N ILE A 19 5.36 -23.44 -34.85
CA ILE A 19 4.79 -24.77 -35.08
C ILE A 19 3.79 -25.07 -33.96
N THR A 20 2.51 -25.07 -34.33
CA THR A 20 1.45 -25.74 -33.59
C THR A 20 1.81 -27.23 -33.48
N PRO A 21 1.72 -27.87 -32.31
CA PRO A 21 2.15 -29.26 -32.15
C PRO A 21 1.42 -30.17 -33.15
N PRO A 22 2.09 -31.17 -33.75
CA PRO A 22 1.45 -32.06 -34.71
C PRO A 22 0.26 -32.74 -34.03
N ALA A 23 -0.93 -32.65 -34.62
CA ALA A 23 -2.16 -33.23 -34.08
C ALA A 23 -2.00 -34.70 -33.65
N ALA A 24 -1.10 -35.44 -34.30
CA ALA A 24 -0.74 -36.82 -33.96
C ALA A 24 -0.14 -36.99 -32.56
N LEU A 25 0.69 -36.06 -32.08
CA LEU A 25 1.31 -36.12 -30.75
C LEU A 25 0.28 -35.80 -29.66
N PHE A 26 -0.63 -34.85 -29.93
CA PHE A 26 -1.74 -34.53 -29.02
C PHE A 26 -2.71 -35.71 -28.91
N ASP A 27 -3.07 -36.34 -30.03
CA ASP A 27 -3.93 -37.53 -30.04
C ASP A 27 -3.31 -38.71 -29.31
N GLU A 28 -2.00 -38.96 -29.47
CA GLU A 28 -1.31 -40.04 -28.75
C GLU A 28 -1.24 -39.77 -27.24
N THR A 29 -1.03 -38.52 -26.85
CA THR A 29 -1.00 -38.10 -25.43
C THR A 29 -2.38 -38.18 -24.80
N MET A 30 -3.42 -37.72 -25.49
CA MET A 30 -4.82 -37.85 -25.06
C MET A 30 -5.28 -39.30 -24.99
N LYS A 31 -4.76 -40.17 -25.86
CA LYS A 31 -5.01 -41.62 -25.81
C LYS A 31 -4.34 -42.26 -24.59
N LYS A 32 -3.10 -41.87 -24.24
CA LYS A 32 -2.41 -42.33 -23.02
C LYS A 32 -3.09 -41.83 -21.74
N ILE A 33 -3.55 -40.57 -21.71
CA ILE A 33 -4.33 -40.01 -20.59
C ILE A 33 -5.66 -40.76 -20.43
N LYS A 34 -6.41 -40.98 -21.50
CA LYS A 34 -7.66 -41.77 -21.45
C LYS A 34 -7.43 -43.21 -20.97
N VAL A 35 -6.33 -43.85 -21.39
CA VAL A 35 -5.97 -45.20 -20.93
C VAL A 35 -5.61 -45.19 -19.43
N ALA A 36 -4.86 -44.20 -18.95
CA ALA A 36 -4.53 -44.06 -17.53
C ALA A 36 -5.77 -43.77 -16.66
N GLU A 37 -6.68 -42.91 -17.12
CA GLU A 37 -7.97 -42.67 -16.45
C GLU A 37 -8.83 -43.94 -16.42
N THR A 38 -8.89 -44.69 -17.53
CA THR A 38 -9.65 -45.94 -17.61
C THR A 38 -9.04 -47.00 -16.67
N TYR A 39 -7.71 -47.10 -16.61
CA TYR A 39 -7.00 -48.03 -15.75
C TYR A 39 -7.19 -47.70 -14.25
N GLN A 40 -7.10 -46.43 -13.85
CA GLN A 40 -7.42 -46.02 -12.48
C GLN A 40 -8.88 -46.30 -12.11
N LYS A 41 -9.81 -46.03 -13.03
CA LYS A 41 -11.24 -46.27 -12.84
C LYS A 41 -11.55 -47.76 -12.69
N ASP A 42 -10.95 -48.61 -13.52
CA ASP A 42 -11.14 -50.07 -13.46
C ASP A 42 -10.48 -50.69 -12.22
N THR A 43 -9.34 -50.16 -11.78
CA THR A 43 -8.66 -50.61 -10.54
C THR A 43 -9.50 -50.25 -9.30
N PHE A 44 -10.02 -49.02 -9.24
CA PHE A 44 -10.91 -48.58 -8.16
C PHE A 44 -12.24 -49.36 -8.14
N ASN A 45 -12.80 -49.65 -9.33
CA ASN A 45 -14.04 -50.41 -9.49
C ASN A 45 -13.90 -51.89 -9.09
N ASN A 46 -12.74 -52.51 -9.36
CA ASN A 46 -12.45 -53.89 -8.97
C ASN A 46 -12.23 -54.04 -7.46
N TYR A 47 -11.65 -53.03 -6.79
CA TYR A 47 -11.50 -53.03 -5.32
C TYR A 47 -12.83 -52.93 -4.57
N LEU A 48 -13.82 -52.20 -5.11
CA LEU A 48 -15.14 -52.01 -4.49
C LEU A 48 -16.20 -53.03 -4.97
N GLY A 49 -15.89 -53.88 -5.95
CA GLY A 49 -16.78 -54.95 -6.44
C GLY A 49 -18.03 -54.48 -7.19
N ILE A 50 -18.11 -53.21 -7.60
CA ILE A 50 -19.33 -52.62 -8.18
C ILE A 50 -19.18 -52.47 -9.69
N LYS A 51 -19.89 -53.31 -10.45
CA LYS A 51 -19.80 -53.38 -11.93
C LYS A 51 -20.73 -52.43 -12.71
N SER A 52 -21.60 -51.68 -12.02
CA SER A 52 -22.61 -50.82 -12.68
C SER A 52 -22.22 -49.34 -12.62
N PRO A 53 -22.10 -48.63 -13.77
CA PRO A 53 -21.73 -47.21 -13.80
C PRO A 53 -22.68 -46.30 -13.02
N TRP A 54 -23.96 -46.66 -12.97
CA TRP A 54 -24.98 -45.93 -12.22
C TRP A 54 -24.85 -46.15 -10.71
N LYS A 55 -24.52 -47.39 -10.27
CA LYS A 55 -24.24 -47.68 -8.86
C LYS A 55 -22.94 -47.04 -8.40
N GLN A 56 -21.94 -46.90 -9.27
CA GLN A 56 -20.70 -46.17 -9.00
C GLN A 56 -20.94 -44.68 -8.86
N LYS A 57 -21.68 -44.06 -9.79
CA LYS A 57 -22.08 -42.64 -9.67
C LYS A 57 -22.85 -42.40 -8.38
N LYS A 58 -23.79 -43.29 -8.03
CA LYS A 58 -24.51 -43.22 -6.75
C LYS A 58 -23.58 -43.39 -5.55
N LEU A 59 -22.64 -44.34 -5.57
CA LEU A 59 -21.70 -44.54 -4.47
C LEU A 59 -20.76 -43.34 -4.29
N ILE A 60 -20.21 -42.79 -5.37
CA ILE A 60 -19.37 -41.59 -5.33
C ILE A 60 -20.17 -40.41 -4.80
N LEU A 61 -21.41 -40.22 -5.26
CA LEU A 61 -22.29 -39.16 -4.75
C LEU A 61 -22.58 -39.38 -3.26
N THR A 62 -22.84 -40.62 -2.83
CA THR A 62 -23.07 -40.96 -1.42
C THR A 62 -21.82 -40.72 -0.57
N ILE A 63 -20.63 -41.11 -1.02
CA ILE A 63 -19.36 -40.87 -0.31
C ILE A 63 -19.07 -39.37 -0.22
N ALA A 64 -19.27 -38.63 -1.31
CA ALA A 64 -19.11 -37.18 -1.33
C ALA A 64 -20.12 -36.49 -0.38
N SER A 65 -21.38 -36.91 -0.40
CA SER A 65 -22.39 -36.41 0.54
C SER A 65 -22.03 -36.74 1.98
N ILE A 66 -21.57 -37.97 2.28
CA ILE A 66 -21.12 -38.35 3.62
C ILE A 66 -19.92 -37.49 4.04
N MET A 67 -18.93 -37.28 3.16
CA MET A 67 -17.80 -36.39 3.47
C MET A 67 -18.27 -34.95 3.73
N ILE A 68 -19.18 -34.41 2.93
CA ILE A 68 -19.76 -33.07 3.15
C ILE A 68 -20.50 -33.03 4.48
N PHE A 69 -21.33 -34.04 4.82
CA PHE A 69 -22.03 -34.09 6.10
C PHE A 69 -21.08 -34.25 7.30
N VAL A 70 -20.01 -35.04 7.16
CA VAL A 70 -18.97 -35.18 8.19
C VAL A 70 -18.21 -33.86 8.35
N PHE A 71 -17.87 -33.19 7.24
CA PHE A 71 -17.20 -31.90 7.24
C PHE A 71 -18.07 -30.80 7.88
N LEU A 72 -19.34 -30.68 7.47
CA LEU A 72 -20.32 -29.77 8.08
C LEU A 72 -20.59 -30.11 9.55
N GLY A 73 -20.61 -31.40 9.89
CA GLY A 73 -20.72 -31.89 11.26
C GLY A 73 -19.51 -31.47 12.11
N MET A 74 -18.29 -31.58 11.57
CA MET A 74 -17.06 -31.16 12.25
C MET A 74 -17.02 -29.66 12.52
N ILE A 75 -17.51 -28.83 11.60
CA ILE A 75 -17.65 -27.38 11.82
C ILE A 75 -18.57 -27.10 13.02
N ARG A 76 -19.67 -27.84 13.18
CA ARG A 76 -20.60 -27.62 14.29
C ARG A 76 -20.12 -28.18 15.63
N ILE A 77 -19.39 -29.30 15.61
CA ILE A 77 -18.97 -30.04 16.81
C ILE A 77 -17.65 -29.51 17.38
N SER A 78 -16.74 -29.05 16.53
CA SER A 78 -15.40 -28.59 16.93
C SER A 78 -15.24 -27.11 16.63
N PRO A 79 -15.30 -26.24 17.65
CA PRO A 79 -14.97 -24.82 17.51
C PRO A 79 -13.58 -24.60 16.91
N VAL A 80 -12.60 -25.44 17.28
CA VAL A 80 -11.22 -25.37 16.77
C VAL A 80 -11.14 -25.67 15.27
N PHE A 81 -11.94 -26.62 14.78
CA PHE A 81 -11.96 -26.95 13.36
C PHE A 81 -12.75 -25.92 12.54
N ALA A 82 -13.85 -25.41 13.09
CA ALA A 82 -14.60 -24.31 12.49
C ALA A 82 -13.71 -23.07 12.33
N ASP A 83 -12.96 -22.73 13.39
CA ASP A 83 -11.99 -21.67 13.40
C ASP A 83 -10.92 -21.89 12.33
N PHE A 84 -10.32 -23.09 12.24
CA PHE A 84 -9.35 -23.43 11.20
C PHE A 84 -9.90 -23.28 9.77
N VAL A 85 -11.08 -23.82 9.47
CA VAL A 85 -11.69 -23.72 8.13
C VAL A 85 -12.01 -22.27 7.78
N SER A 86 -12.52 -21.50 8.76
CA SER A 86 -12.79 -20.08 8.56
C SER A 86 -11.51 -19.28 8.31
N HIS A 87 -10.42 -19.60 9.03
CA HIS A 87 -9.11 -19.00 8.80
C HIS A 87 -8.59 -19.32 7.40
N VAL A 88 -8.66 -20.57 6.93
CA VAL A 88 -8.18 -20.95 5.58
C VAL A 88 -8.92 -20.17 4.48
N LEU A 89 -10.23 -20.00 4.58
CA LEU A 89 -11.01 -19.23 3.61
C LEU A 89 -10.71 -17.72 3.68
N LYS A 90 -10.54 -17.16 4.89
CA LYS A 90 -10.17 -15.74 5.09
C LYS A 90 -8.75 -15.43 4.63
N MET A 91 -7.85 -16.40 4.76
CA MET A 91 -6.46 -16.26 4.35
C MET A 91 -6.34 -15.95 2.86
N GLU A 92 -7.28 -16.39 2.00
CA GLU A 92 -7.24 -16.00 0.59
C GLU A 92 -7.38 -14.47 0.41
N VAL A 93 -8.35 -13.84 1.09
CA VAL A 93 -8.56 -12.38 1.05
C VAL A 93 -7.40 -11.64 1.68
N ILE A 94 -6.92 -12.10 2.84
CA ILE A 94 -5.77 -11.48 3.51
C ILE A 94 -4.51 -11.58 2.64
N VAL A 95 -4.25 -12.74 2.05
CA VAL A 95 -3.10 -12.97 1.15
C VAL A 95 -3.18 -12.03 -0.05
N GLU A 96 -4.36 -11.83 -0.65
CA GLU A 96 -4.53 -10.87 -1.74
C GLU A 96 -4.16 -9.45 -1.30
N LEU A 97 -4.62 -9.00 -0.14
CA LEU A 97 -4.37 -7.66 0.38
C LEU A 97 -2.90 -7.40 0.75
N ILE A 98 -2.12 -8.44 1.05
CA ILE A 98 -0.75 -8.31 1.58
C ILE A 98 0.33 -8.90 0.68
N HIS A 99 -0.02 -9.41 -0.51
CA HIS A 99 0.89 -10.24 -1.31
C HIS A 99 2.23 -9.56 -1.65
N HIS A 100 2.28 -8.23 -1.59
CA HIS A 100 3.48 -7.43 -1.82
C HIS A 100 4.30 -7.11 -0.55
N ASP A 101 3.85 -7.45 0.67
CA ASP A 101 4.59 -7.19 1.92
C ASP A 101 5.03 -8.50 2.59
N LYS A 102 6.30 -8.87 2.38
CA LYS A 102 6.93 -10.06 2.97
C LYS A 102 6.87 -10.06 4.49
N GLY A 103 6.97 -8.90 5.13
CA GLY A 103 6.98 -8.78 6.59
C GLY A 103 5.63 -9.13 7.19
N ILE A 104 4.54 -8.62 6.60
CA ILE A 104 3.17 -8.95 7.03
C ILE A 104 2.90 -10.44 6.82
N LYS A 105 3.26 -10.98 5.65
CA LYS A 105 3.11 -12.42 5.37
C LYS A 105 3.84 -13.28 6.40
N ASP A 106 5.11 -12.99 6.67
CA ASP A 106 5.91 -13.74 7.64
C ASP A 106 5.28 -13.63 9.05
N ALA A 107 4.79 -12.47 9.47
CA ALA A 107 4.14 -12.31 10.77
C ALA A 107 2.86 -13.17 10.89
N ILE A 108 2.07 -13.28 9.82
CA ILE A 108 0.88 -14.16 9.80
C ILE A 108 1.29 -15.63 9.85
N ASP A 109 2.29 -16.04 9.07
CA ASP A 109 2.83 -17.40 9.06
C ASP A 109 3.38 -17.81 10.45
N HIS A 110 3.75 -16.83 11.28
CA HIS A 110 4.21 -17.01 12.66
C HIS A 110 3.14 -16.75 13.74
N ASN A 111 1.85 -16.82 13.37
CA ASN A 111 0.69 -16.78 14.29
C ASN A 111 0.51 -15.45 15.05
N ASN A 112 0.95 -14.33 14.49
CA ASN A 112 0.69 -13.00 15.07
C ASN A 112 -0.70 -12.45 14.75
N LEU A 113 -1.38 -13.00 13.73
CA LEU A 113 -2.76 -12.62 13.38
C LEU A 113 -3.72 -13.01 14.52
N GLN A 114 -4.64 -12.09 14.85
CA GLN A 114 -5.62 -12.27 15.92
C GLN A 114 -7.03 -12.06 15.36
N GLY A 115 -7.87 -13.10 15.40
CA GLY A 115 -9.27 -12.99 15.02
C GLY A 115 -10.08 -12.23 16.05
N ILE A 116 -10.82 -11.22 15.60
CA ILE A 116 -11.70 -10.37 16.41
C ILE A 116 -13.17 -10.69 16.14
N ASN A 117 -13.59 -10.66 14.87
CA ASN A 117 -14.96 -10.91 14.40
C ASN A 117 -16.05 -10.12 15.15
N ALA A 118 -15.77 -8.84 15.43
CA ALA A 118 -16.71 -7.96 16.11
C ALA A 118 -17.34 -7.02 15.09
N THR A 119 -18.67 -6.94 15.13
CA THR A 119 -19.49 -6.20 14.16
C THR A 119 -20.35 -5.18 14.88
N ASP A 120 -20.51 -4.02 14.26
CA ASP A 120 -21.55 -3.06 14.60
C ASP A 120 -22.35 -2.69 13.34
N ILE A 121 -23.65 -2.43 13.50
CA ILE A 121 -24.57 -2.22 12.37
C ILE A 121 -25.43 -0.98 12.62
N HIS A 122 -25.33 -0.04 11.70
CA HIS A 122 -26.13 1.18 11.69
C HIS A 122 -26.46 1.56 10.25
N GLU A 123 -27.62 2.18 10.03
CA GLU A 123 -28.01 2.71 8.71
C GLU A 123 -27.79 1.69 7.57
N GLY A 124 -28.18 0.43 7.75
CA GLY A 124 -28.02 -0.61 6.73
C GLY A 124 -26.57 -1.03 6.41
N LEU A 125 -25.57 -0.52 7.13
CA LEU A 125 -24.16 -0.85 6.92
C LEU A 125 -23.60 -1.61 8.12
N ALA A 126 -23.06 -2.78 7.86
CA ALA A 126 -22.37 -3.59 8.86
C ALA A 126 -20.85 -3.39 8.75
N PHE A 127 -20.24 -2.82 9.79
CA PHE A 127 -18.79 -2.73 9.91
C PHE A 127 -18.28 -3.85 10.81
N THR A 128 -17.41 -4.69 10.26
CA THR A 128 -16.81 -5.82 11.00
C THR A 128 -15.30 -5.67 11.05
N VAL A 129 -14.72 -5.74 12.24
CA VAL A 129 -13.28 -5.99 12.41
C VAL A 129 -13.08 -7.49 12.38
N ASN A 130 -12.49 -8.00 11.30
CA ASN A 130 -12.26 -9.43 11.11
C ASN A 130 -11.08 -9.87 11.96
N ASP A 131 -9.93 -9.24 11.73
CA ASP A 131 -8.64 -9.65 12.26
C ASP A 131 -7.76 -8.43 12.53
N ILE A 132 -6.80 -8.57 13.44
CA ILE A 132 -5.76 -7.57 13.69
C ILE A 132 -4.37 -8.20 13.67
N LEU A 133 -3.40 -7.43 13.20
CA LEU A 133 -1.98 -7.74 13.32
C LEU A 133 -1.30 -6.56 14.01
N VAL A 134 -0.69 -6.81 15.18
CA VAL A 134 -0.20 -5.74 16.05
C VAL A 134 1.24 -5.98 16.46
N ASP A 135 2.07 -4.96 16.31
CA ASP A 135 3.37 -4.84 16.96
C ASP A 135 3.53 -3.47 17.62
N GLN A 136 4.72 -3.19 18.14
CA GLN A 136 5.02 -1.90 18.79
C GLN A 136 5.07 -0.70 17.83
N SER A 137 5.15 -0.94 16.52
CA SER A 137 5.25 0.12 15.51
C SER A 137 3.91 0.41 14.85
N ARG A 138 3.06 -0.59 14.63
CA ARG A 138 1.76 -0.43 13.96
C ARG A 138 0.76 -1.51 14.35
N MET A 139 -0.50 -1.18 14.07
CA MET A 139 -1.62 -2.12 14.02
C MET A 139 -2.21 -2.12 12.60
N LEU A 140 -2.39 -3.31 12.02
CA LEU A 140 -3.16 -3.50 10.80
C LEU A 140 -4.52 -4.08 11.19
N ILE A 141 -5.59 -3.45 10.73
CA ILE A 141 -6.96 -3.86 11.03
C ILE A 141 -7.61 -4.32 9.74
N PHE A 142 -7.81 -5.63 9.62
CA PHE A 142 -8.52 -6.23 8.50
C PHE A 142 -10.01 -6.12 8.78
N TYR A 143 -10.72 -5.39 7.94
CA TYR A 143 -12.13 -5.08 8.15
C TYR A 143 -12.99 -5.48 6.96
N THR A 144 -14.29 -5.58 7.22
CA THR A 144 -15.33 -5.75 6.21
C THR A 144 -16.38 -4.66 6.39
N VAL A 145 -16.80 -4.01 5.31
CA VAL A 145 -18.05 -3.25 5.25
C VAL A 145 -19.02 -4.01 4.37
N GLU A 146 -20.18 -4.38 4.90
CA GLU A 146 -21.26 -5.05 4.16
C GLU A 146 -22.48 -4.15 4.12
N ASP A 147 -23.05 -3.99 2.93
CA ASP A 147 -24.20 -3.17 2.65
C ASP A 147 -25.47 -4.02 2.55
N LEU A 148 -26.41 -3.72 3.44
CA LEU A 148 -27.66 -4.46 3.62
C LEU A 148 -28.86 -3.72 3.02
N GLU A 149 -28.70 -2.45 2.59
CA GLU A 149 -29.80 -1.58 2.17
C GLU A 149 -29.57 -0.85 0.82
N ASP A 150 -28.54 -1.24 0.05
CA ASP A 150 -28.25 -0.78 -1.33
C ASP A 150 -27.86 0.70 -1.41
N HIS A 151 -26.82 1.07 -0.65
CA HIS A 151 -26.17 2.38 -0.68
C HIS A 151 -25.38 2.59 -1.98
N SER A 152 -25.18 3.86 -2.34
CA SER A 152 -24.50 4.19 -3.59
C SER A 152 -23.00 3.87 -3.55
N PHE A 153 -22.24 4.51 -2.68
CA PHE A 153 -20.81 4.22 -2.51
C PHE A 153 -20.37 4.71 -1.14
N ILE A 154 -19.79 3.81 -0.35
CA ILE A 154 -19.43 4.09 1.04
C ILE A 154 -17.91 4.18 1.19
N GLN A 155 -17.48 5.16 1.98
CA GLN A 155 -16.10 5.26 2.47
C GLN A 155 -16.08 5.55 3.97
N ILE A 156 -15.00 5.14 4.63
CA ILE A 156 -14.70 5.55 6.00
C ILE A 156 -14.30 7.03 5.97
N ALA A 157 -15.00 7.86 6.74
CA ALA A 157 -14.77 9.30 6.80
C ALA A 157 -13.78 9.70 7.90
N ASP A 158 -13.91 9.10 9.07
CA ASP A 158 -13.03 9.32 10.22
C ASP A 158 -13.00 8.06 11.09
N ILE A 159 -11.88 7.84 11.77
CA ILE A 159 -11.67 6.71 12.67
C ILE A 159 -10.83 7.16 13.86
N LYS A 160 -11.26 6.76 15.06
CA LYS A 160 -10.63 7.09 16.34
C LYS A 160 -10.55 5.88 17.23
N PHE A 161 -9.54 5.88 18.09
CA PHE A 161 -9.22 4.77 18.97
C PHE A 161 -9.32 5.20 20.44
N TYR A 162 -9.96 4.37 21.27
CA TYR A 162 -10.14 4.66 22.68
C TYR A 162 -9.72 3.46 23.54
N ASN A 163 -9.17 3.74 24.71
CA ASN A 163 -8.87 2.71 25.72
C ASN A 163 -10.14 2.34 26.54
N GLU A 164 -9.99 1.41 27.47
CA GLU A 164 -11.05 0.97 28.39
C GLU A 164 -11.58 2.04 29.35
N GLU A 165 -10.82 3.12 29.55
CA GLU A 165 -11.23 4.27 30.36
C GLU A 165 -12.01 5.31 29.54
N GLY A 166 -12.20 5.08 28.24
CA GLY A 166 -12.83 6.01 27.32
C GLY A 166 -11.91 7.16 26.89
N LYS A 167 -10.61 7.09 27.16
CA LYS A 167 -9.61 8.06 26.73
C LYS A 167 -9.18 7.75 25.29
N GLU A 168 -9.19 8.77 24.43
CA GLU A 168 -8.67 8.68 23.07
C GLU A 168 -7.16 8.39 23.10
N ILE A 169 -6.76 7.42 22.28
CA ILE A 169 -5.36 7.07 22.05
C ILE A 169 -4.98 7.66 20.70
N ASN A 170 -3.88 8.40 20.66
CA ASN A 170 -3.34 8.98 19.44
C ASN A 170 -2.68 7.90 18.58
N ILE A 171 -3.51 7.03 17.99
CA ILE A 171 -3.12 6.11 16.92
C ILE A 171 -3.55 6.78 15.64
N ILE A 172 -2.61 6.95 14.73
CA ILE A 172 -2.89 7.57 13.45
C ILE A 172 -3.30 6.46 12.50
N SER A 173 -4.36 6.70 11.74
CA SER A 173 -4.98 5.71 10.87
C SER A 173 -5.34 6.31 9.52
N TYR A 174 -5.14 5.52 8.48
CA TYR A 174 -5.55 5.85 7.13
C TYR A 174 -6.27 4.63 6.58
N PRO A 175 -7.60 4.69 6.42
CA PRO A 175 -8.30 3.66 5.67
C PRO A 175 -7.84 3.73 4.21
N ASN A 176 -7.62 2.56 3.59
CA ASN A 176 -7.35 2.51 2.16
C ASN A 176 -8.50 3.15 1.37
N ILE A 177 -8.15 3.77 0.24
CA ILE A 177 -9.16 4.30 -0.68
C ILE A 177 -9.84 3.10 -1.33
N ILE A 178 -11.08 2.85 -0.90
CA ILE A 178 -11.90 1.76 -1.41
C ILE A 178 -12.09 1.93 -2.91
N GLU A 179 -11.64 0.93 -3.69
CA GLU A 179 -11.91 0.86 -5.12
C GLU A 179 -13.40 0.68 -5.37
N ARG A 180 -14.01 1.70 -5.98
CA ARG A 180 -15.47 1.78 -6.21
C ARG A 180 -16.03 0.58 -6.97
N GLU A 181 -15.28 0.07 -7.94
CA GLU A 181 -15.71 -1.07 -8.77
C GLU A 181 -15.94 -2.35 -7.94
N LYS A 182 -15.15 -2.55 -6.88
CA LYS A 182 -15.32 -3.69 -5.96
C LYS A 182 -16.60 -3.57 -5.12
N PHE A 183 -16.96 -2.35 -4.70
CA PHE A 183 -18.16 -2.13 -3.88
C PHE A 183 -19.45 -2.54 -4.59
N TYR A 184 -19.62 -2.14 -5.86
CA TYR A 184 -20.85 -2.36 -6.62
C TYR A 184 -21.10 -3.81 -7.01
N VAL A 185 -20.08 -4.66 -7.04
CA VAL A 185 -20.21 -6.05 -7.49
C VAL A 185 -20.61 -6.97 -6.34
N GLU A 186 -20.15 -6.68 -5.13
CA GLU A 186 -20.24 -7.63 -4.02
C GLU A 186 -21.13 -7.17 -2.86
N ASN A 187 -21.62 -5.92 -2.87
CA ASN A 187 -22.27 -5.26 -1.72
C ASN A 187 -21.46 -5.42 -0.42
N LYS A 188 -20.15 -5.64 -0.57
CA LYS A 188 -19.24 -6.02 0.48
C LYS A 188 -17.84 -5.60 0.07
N ILE A 189 -17.11 -4.99 0.99
CA ILE A 189 -15.71 -4.63 0.82
C ILE A 189 -14.93 -5.26 1.96
N SER A 190 -13.78 -5.83 1.64
CA SER A 190 -12.77 -6.20 2.63
C SER A 190 -11.47 -5.47 2.33
N ASP A 191 -10.88 -4.84 3.34
CA ASP A 191 -9.66 -4.05 3.18
C ASP A 191 -8.89 -3.95 4.52
N ILE A 192 -7.78 -3.22 4.51
CA ILE A 192 -6.91 -2.98 5.66
C ILE A 192 -6.98 -1.49 6.04
N ILE A 193 -7.25 -1.21 7.32
CA ILE A 193 -6.89 0.09 7.90
C ILE A 193 -5.44 -0.03 8.37
N HIS A 194 -4.58 0.77 7.76
CA HIS A 194 -3.21 0.93 8.20
C HIS A 194 -3.18 1.91 9.37
N THR A 195 -2.36 1.62 10.37
CA THR A 195 -2.11 2.55 11.47
C THR A 195 -0.62 2.73 11.75
N SER A 196 -0.28 3.76 12.51
CA SER A 196 1.03 3.90 13.13
C SER A 196 0.87 4.24 14.60
N ILE A 197 1.68 3.58 15.41
CA ILE A 197 1.68 3.72 16.86
C ILE A 197 2.92 4.55 17.23
N PRO A 198 2.74 5.76 17.79
CA PRO A 198 3.84 6.56 18.31
C PRO A 198 4.64 5.79 19.39
N THR A 199 5.93 6.07 19.50
CA THR A 199 6.83 5.30 20.39
C THR A 199 6.51 5.40 21.88
N ASP A 200 5.82 6.44 22.31
CA ASP A 200 5.37 6.67 23.68
C ASP A 200 4.02 6.02 23.99
N VAL A 201 3.31 5.53 22.97
CA VAL A 201 2.01 4.89 23.11
C VAL A 201 2.18 3.39 23.35
N LYS A 202 1.55 2.89 24.42
CA LYS A 202 1.43 1.45 24.68
C LYS A 202 0.10 0.94 24.15
N THR A 203 0.15 -0.16 23.40
CA THR A 203 -1.04 -0.88 22.96
C THR A 203 -1.83 -1.39 24.18
N PRO A 204 -3.10 -0.99 24.35
CA PRO A 204 -3.90 -1.46 25.49
C PRO A 204 -4.37 -2.91 25.30
N LYS A 205 -4.85 -3.54 26.38
CA LYS A 205 -5.49 -4.87 26.30
C LYS A 205 -6.87 -4.81 25.64
N LYS A 206 -7.58 -3.71 25.81
CA LYS A 206 -8.89 -3.46 25.21
C LYS A 206 -8.83 -2.15 24.45
N LEU A 207 -9.30 -2.19 23.20
CA LEU A 207 -9.38 -1.03 22.33
C LEU A 207 -10.79 -0.92 21.77
N TYR A 208 -11.27 0.31 21.65
CA TYR A 208 -12.53 0.64 21.01
C TYR A 208 -12.23 1.45 19.77
N ILE A 209 -12.69 0.96 18.62
CA ILE A 209 -12.66 1.70 17.36
C ILE A 209 -14.00 2.40 17.25
N LYS A 210 -13.97 3.72 17.05
CA LYS A 210 -15.15 4.51 16.67
C LYS A 210 -14.91 5.11 15.31
N LEU A 211 -15.81 4.87 14.37
CA LEU A 211 -15.70 5.44 13.03
C LEU A 211 -17.00 6.05 12.56
N SER A 212 -16.87 6.99 11.63
CA SER A 212 -17.96 7.53 10.83
C SER A 212 -17.75 7.16 9.37
N MET A 213 -18.85 7.01 8.65
CA MET A 213 -18.85 6.72 7.22
C MET A 213 -19.46 7.87 6.45
N MET A 214 -19.14 7.93 5.17
CA MET A 214 -19.74 8.85 4.22
C MET A 214 -20.21 8.10 2.97
N GLU A 215 -21.33 8.55 2.44
CA GLU A 215 -21.90 8.08 1.19
C GLU A 215 -21.72 9.10 0.09
N TYR A 216 -21.51 8.61 -1.13
CA TYR A 216 -21.43 9.42 -2.34
C TYR A 216 -22.60 9.10 -3.29
N ASP A 217 -23.39 10.12 -3.64
CA ASP A 217 -24.60 9.98 -4.48
C ASP A 217 -24.25 9.88 -5.98
N GLY A 218 -23.54 8.83 -6.39
CA GLY A 218 -23.21 8.57 -7.79
C GLY A 218 -22.20 9.54 -8.41
N ILE A 219 -22.07 9.45 -9.74
CA ILE A 219 -21.01 10.11 -10.52
C ILE A 219 -21.60 11.12 -11.49
N ASN A 220 -20.91 12.25 -11.68
CA ASN A 220 -21.06 13.12 -12.82
C ASN A 220 -20.41 12.49 -14.08
N ASN A 221 -20.67 13.06 -15.25
CA ASN A 221 -20.13 12.54 -16.53
C ASN A 221 -18.60 12.68 -16.65
N ASP A 222 -17.97 13.47 -15.78
CA ASP A 222 -16.54 13.76 -15.69
C ASP A 222 -15.83 12.93 -14.61
N ASN A 223 -16.46 11.85 -14.13
CA ASN A 223 -15.97 11.01 -13.03
C ASN A 223 -15.89 11.69 -11.65
N SER A 224 -16.36 12.92 -11.52
CA SER A 224 -16.48 13.64 -10.24
C SER A 224 -17.68 13.12 -9.43
N TYR A 225 -17.63 13.19 -8.10
CA TYR A 225 -18.74 12.76 -7.24
C TYR A 225 -19.82 13.84 -7.24
N LYS A 226 -21.09 13.45 -7.34
CA LYS A 226 -22.21 14.42 -7.35
C LYS A 226 -22.38 15.12 -6.00
N ASN A 227 -22.58 14.33 -4.94
CA ASN A 227 -22.73 14.80 -3.58
C ASN A 227 -21.98 13.87 -2.62
N LYS A 228 -21.62 14.41 -1.45
CA LYS A 228 -21.10 13.68 -0.30
C LYS A 228 -22.05 13.88 0.89
N ARG A 229 -22.43 12.80 1.55
CA ARG A 229 -23.24 12.81 2.77
C ARG A 229 -22.51 12.06 3.89
N ILE A 230 -22.23 12.73 5.00
CA ILE A 230 -21.73 12.06 6.21
C ILE A 230 -22.93 11.34 6.86
N MET A 231 -22.76 10.07 7.21
CA MET A 231 -23.77 9.28 7.92
C MET A 231 -23.98 9.83 9.33
N ASN A 232 -25.18 9.71 9.89
CA ASN A 232 -25.49 10.29 11.20
C ASN A 232 -25.03 9.40 12.37
N SER A 233 -24.77 8.13 12.10
CA SER A 233 -24.40 7.13 13.10
C SER A 233 -22.88 7.03 13.27
N THR A 234 -22.48 6.40 14.37
CA THR A 234 -21.09 6.07 14.67
C THR A 234 -21.01 4.59 14.96
N TRP A 235 -20.19 3.87 14.21
CA TRP A 235 -19.92 2.45 14.44
C TRP A 235 -18.89 2.33 15.54
N THR A 236 -19.18 1.52 16.56
CA THR A 236 -18.30 1.28 17.70
C THR A 236 -18.01 -0.20 17.84
N VAL A 237 -16.76 -0.59 17.57
CA VAL A 237 -16.30 -1.96 17.73
C VAL A 237 -15.32 -2.06 18.90
N ALA A 238 -15.64 -2.93 19.86
CA ALA A 238 -14.74 -3.27 20.97
C ALA A 238 -13.91 -4.50 20.60
N MET A 239 -12.61 -4.45 20.86
CA MET A 239 -11.70 -5.57 20.60
C MET A 239 -10.75 -5.81 21.76
N GLU A 240 -10.49 -7.09 22.03
CA GLU A 240 -9.50 -7.54 23.00
C GLU A 240 -8.22 -7.92 22.27
N ILE A 241 -7.11 -7.27 22.63
CA ILE A 241 -5.81 -7.48 22.02
C ILE A 241 -5.05 -8.51 22.86
N ASN A 242 -4.81 -9.69 22.27
CA ASN A 242 -3.96 -10.70 22.87
C ASN A 242 -2.51 -10.22 22.88
N GLN A 243 -2.05 -9.81 24.06
CA GLN A 243 -0.71 -9.26 24.28
C GLN A 243 0.41 -10.27 24.00
N GLU A 244 0.14 -11.58 24.06
CA GLU A 244 1.14 -12.61 23.74
C GLU A 244 1.42 -12.72 22.24
N LYS A 245 0.46 -12.27 21.40
CA LYS A 245 0.60 -12.21 19.94
C LYS A 245 1.11 -10.86 19.45
N VAL A 246 1.21 -9.85 20.33
CA VAL A 246 1.76 -8.53 20.00
C VAL A 246 3.27 -8.66 19.76
N GLY A 247 3.70 -8.26 18.56
CA GLY A 247 5.09 -8.29 18.15
C GLY A 247 5.99 -7.39 18.97
N GLY A 248 7.10 -7.93 19.48
CA GLY A 248 8.19 -7.13 20.05
C GLY A 248 9.07 -6.48 18.98
N SER A 249 10.22 -5.93 19.37
CA SER A 249 11.21 -5.37 18.44
C SER A 249 12.62 -5.93 18.67
N LYS A 250 13.45 -5.87 17.64
CA LYS A 250 14.91 -6.07 17.71
C LYS A 250 15.60 -4.76 17.35
N GLU A 251 16.37 -4.19 18.26
CA GLU A 251 17.01 -2.88 18.09
C GLU A 251 18.51 -3.03 17.80
N TYR A 252 19.02 -2.26 16.84
CA TYR A 252 20.44 -2.21 16.47
C TYR A 252 20.92 -0.77 16.38
N VAL A 253 21.92 -0.41 17.18
CA VAL A 253 22.59 0.90 17.10
C VAL A 253 23.58 0.87 15.93
N ILE A 254 23.44 1.83 15.01
CA ILE A 254 24.26 1.91 13.80
C ILE A 254 25.42 2.89 14.02
N ASN A 255 25.11 4.14 14.39
CA ASN A 255 26.05 5.24 14.56
C ASN A 255 27.07 5.37 13.41
N LYS A 256 26.58 5.38 12.16
CA LYS A 256 27.39 5.58 10.96
C LYS A 256 26.94 6.83 10.22
N THR A 257 27.86 7.43 9.48
CA THR A 257 27.56 8.54 8.57
C THR A 257 27.67 8.04 7.15
N LEU A 258 26.62 8.27 6.38
CA LEU A 258 26.58 8.13 4.94
C LEU A 258 26.96 9.49 4.34
N ASP A 259 27.94 9.50 3.45
CA ASP A 259 28.43 10.70 2.74
C ASP A 259 28.11 10.52 1.26
N ILE A 260 27.24 11.38 0.72
CA ILE A 260 26.78 11.35 -0.67
C ILE A 260 26.74 12.79 -1.17
N GLU A 261 27.43 13.09 -2.27
CA GLU A 261 27.45 14.42 -2.88
C GLU A 261 27.84 15.55 -1.91
N ASN A 262 28.77 15.27 -0.97
CA ASN A 262 29.20 16.16 0.11
C ASN A 262 28.11 16.49 1.14
N ASN A 263 27.04 15.70 1.21
CA ASN A 263 26.02 15.77 2.25
C ASN A 263 26.16 14.57 3.17
N LYS A 264 26.06 14.83 4.46
CA LYS A 264 26.19 13.81 5.50
C LYS A 264 24.83 13.46 6.06
N ILE A 265 24.57 12.16 6.18
CA ILE A 265 23.37 11.60 6.78
C ILE A 265 23.81 10.65 7.90
N HIS A 266 23.42 10.96 9.13
CA HIS A 266 23.74 10.16 10.30
C HIS A 266 22.71 9.06 10.49
N LEU A 267 23.08 7.82 10.19
CA LEU A 267 22.28 6.63 10.48
C LEU A 267 22.42 6.28 11.97
N LYS A 268 21.30 6.30 12.69
CA LYS A 268 21.29 6.19 14.16
C LYS A 268 20.97 4.77 14.60
N LYS A 269 19.82 4.27 14.19
CA LYS A 269 19.25 3.03 14.74
C LYS A 269 18.40 2.30 13.71
N LEU A 270 18.46 0.97 13.73
CA LEU A 270 17.53 0.10 13.02
C LEU A 270 16.68 -0.66 14.04
N SER A 271 15.37 -0.48 13.98
CA SER A 271 14.38 -1.21 14.77
C SER A 271 13.64 -2.18 13.87
N ILE A 272 13.66 -3.48 14.19
CA ILE A 272 13.02 -4.53 13.38
C ILE A 272 11.81 -5.05 14.17
N TYR A 273 10.61 -4.82 13.67
CA TYR A 273 9.33 -5.31 14.21
C TYR A 273 8.77 -6.40 13.31
N PRO A 274 7.88 -7.29 13.77
CA PRO A 274 7.25 -8.30 12.91
C PRO A 274 6.69 -7.77 11.60
N THR A 275 6.07 -6.60 11.60
CA THR A 275 5.40 -6.09 10.40
C THR A 275 6.26 -5.17 9.55
N ARG A 276 7.28 -4.49 10.10
CA ARG A 276 8.17 -3.58 9.35
C ARG A 276 9.51 -3.35 10.05
N MET A 277 10.51 -2.92 9.29
CA MET A 277 11.73 -2.31 9.83
C MET A 277 11.58 -0.78 9.84
N ARG A 278 12.19 -0.12 10.84
CA ARG A 278 12.33 1.33 10.93
C ARG A 278 13.80 1.70 11.01
N LEU A 279 14.26 2.52 10.07
CA LEU A 279 15.60 3.09 10.06
C LEU A 279 15.51 4.55 10.51
N ASP A 280 16.07 4.86 11.67
CA ASP A 280 16.17 6.21 12.21
C ASP A 280 17.46 6.89 11.70
N PHE A 281 17.34 8.09 11.15
CA PHE A 281 18.43 8.85 10.56
C PHE A 281 18.28 10.36 10.82
N GLN A 282 19.34 11.11 10.56
CA GLN A 282 19.35 12.56 10.74
C GLN A 282 20.29 13.22 9.74
N ASP A 283 19.82 14.22 9.03
CA ASP A 283 20.67 15.06 8.18
C ASP A 283 21.63 15.90 9.03
N ASP A 284 22.88 16.01 8.59
CA ASP A 284 23.87 16.89 9.21
C ASP A 284 23.46 18.36 9.01
N GLU A 285 23.41 19.14 10.09
CA GLU A 285 23.04 20.56 10.06
C GLU A 285 23.97 21.38 9.16
N GLY A 286 25.21 20.92 8.97
CA GLY A 286 26.21 21.53 8.10
C GLY A 286 25.97 21.32 6.60
N ASN A 287 25.01 20.48 6.20
CA ASN A 287 24.69 20.27 4.78
C ASN A 287 24.17 21.56 4.15
N THR A 288 24.72 21.94 2.99
CA THR A 288 24.25 23.10 2.21
C THR A 288 22.99 22.78 1.41
N ASN A 289 22.79 21.50 1.09
CA ASN A 289 21.61 21.03 0.38
C ASN A 289 20.62 20.38 1.36
N LEU A 290 19.35 20.37 0.96
CA LEU A 290 18.28 19.56 1.52
C LEU A 290 18.19 18.28 0.68
N ILE A 291 18.18 17.13 1.35
CA ILE A 291 17.89 15.84 0.71
C ILE A 291 16.37 15.69 0.66
N LEU A 292 15.83 15.51 -0.55
CA LEU A 292 14.39 15.40 -0.78
C LEU A 292 13.93 13.94 -0.79
N SER A 293 14.66 13.09 -1.51
CA SER A 293 14.30 11.69 -1.69
C SER A 293 15.53 10.83 -2.01
N PHE A 294 15.37 9.51 -1.89
CA PHE A 294 16.38 8.52 -2.25
C PHE A 294 15.87 7.69 -3.43
N LYS A 295 16.73 7.46 -4.42
CA LYS A 295 16.44 6.66 -5.61
C LYS A 295 16.71 5.18 -5.34
N ASP A 296 15.73 4.32 -5.61
CA ASP A 296 15.80 2.86 -5.49
C ASP A 296 16.35 2.38 -4.12
N LEU A 297 15.91 3.05 -3.05
CA LEU A 297 16.38 2.75 -1.70
C LEU A 297 15.80 1.43 -1.20
N VAL A 298 16.67 0.49 -0.87
CA VAL A 298 16.30 -0.83 -0.33
C VAL A 298 17.25 -1.25 0.79
N ILE A 299 16.83 -2.25 1.56
CA ILE A 299 17.73 -3.00 2.44
C ILE A 299 18.02 -4.35 1.81
N LEU A 300 19.30 -4.74 1.77
CA LEU A 300 19.75 -6.06 1.34
C LEU A 300 20.29 -6.86 2.52
N ASP A 301 20.06 -8.17 2.55
CA ASP A 301 20.81 -9.06 3.44
C ASP A 301 22.10 -9.61 2.80
N GLN A 302 22.82 -10.43 3.55
CA GLN A 302 24.05 -11.10 3.08
C GLN A 302 23.82 -12.06 1.90
N GLN A 303 22.59 -12.51 1.63
CA GLN A 303 22.24 -13.33 0.46
C GLN A 303 21.79 -12.48 -0.73
N GLY A 304 21.69 -11.17 -0.58
CA GLY A 304 21.17 -10.26 -1.60
C GLY A 304 19.65 -10.25 -1.69
N GLU A 305 18.94 -10.76 -0.67
CA GLU A 305 17.49 -10.62 -0.61
C GLU A 305 17.11 -9.15 -0.38
N ILE A 306 16.15 -8.67 -1.17
CA ILE A 306 15.65 -7.30 -1.14
C ILE A 306 14.49 -7.18 -0.14
N TYR A 307 14.62 -6.21 0.76
CA TYR A 307 13.56 -5.71 1.64
C TYR A 307 13.23 -4.29 1.16
N GLU A 308 12.10 -4.17 0.48
CA GLU A 308 11.69 -2.93 -0.18
C GLU A 308 11.33 -1.86 0.83
N ARG A 309 11.57 -0.60 0.45
CA ARG A 309 11.03 0.54 1.19
C ARG A 309 9.51 0.48 1.09
N LEU A 310 8.83 0.67 2.22
CA LEU A 310 7.39 0.84 2.24
C LEU A 310 7.15 2.28 1.74
N ALA A 311 6.87 2.37 0.44
CA ALA A 311 6.68 3.62 -0.30
C ALA A 311 5.60 4.43 0.42
N ASP A 312 6.02 5.54 1.02
CA ASP A 312 5.19 6.53 1.67
C ASP A 312 4.18 5.95 2.65
N ASP A 313 4.70 5.31 3.69
CA ASP A 313 4.03 5.28 4.99
C ASP A 313 3.78 6.76 5.37
N PRO A 314 2.54 7.31 5.27
CA PRO A 314 2.24 8.71 5.59
C PRO A 314 2.65 9.08 7.04
N TYR A 315 3.06 8.07 7.80
CA TYR A 315 3.38 8.10 9.20
C TYR A 315 4.88 8.35 9.51
N ALA A 316 5.75 8.51 8.51
CA ALA A 316 7.14 8.95 8.69
C ALA A 316 7.23 10.34 9.37
N ALA A 317 6.25 11.22 9.13
CA ALA A 317 6.21 12.58 9.68
C ALA A 317 5.86 12.66 11.19
N ILE A 318 5.41 11.57 11.81
CA ILE A 318 4.87 11.55 13.19
C ILE A 318 5.95 11.18 14.21
N PHE A 319 6.93 10.37 13.83
CA PHE A 319 8.07 10.00 14.69
C PHE A 319 9.12 11.11 14.82
N LYS A 320 8.70 12.37 14.63
CA LYS A 320 9.57 13.56 14.61
C LYS A 320 10.06 13.95 16.02
N ASP A 321 10.50 12.96 16.77
CA ASP A 321 11.22 13.07 18.02
C ASP A 321 12.71 12.84 17.69
N GLU A 322 13.48 13.94 17.68
CA GLU A 322 14.91 14.06 17.39
C GLU A 322 15.41 13.62 16.00
N TRP A 323 14.88 12.55 15.40
CA TRP A 323 15.35 11.92 14.15
C TRP A 323 14.23 11.68 13.14
N GLU A 324 14.59 11.58 11.87
CA GLU A 324 13.70 11.14 10.79
C GLU A 324 13.69 9.61 10.69
N SER A 325 12.64 9.04 10.09
CA SER A 325 12.46 7.59 9.98
C SER A 325 12.03 7.15 8.59
N MET A 326 12.60 6.05 8.11
CA MET A 326 12.14 5.34 6.92
C MET A 326 11.71 3.92 7.28
N PHE A 327 10.69 3.41 6.59
CA PHE A 327 10.15 2.08 6.82
C PHE A 327 10.43 1.14 5.65
N PHE A 328 10.74 -0.12 5.97
CA PHE A 328 11.03 -1.18 5.02
C PHE A 328 10.28 -2.46 5.40
N GLN A 329 10.10 -3.35 4.44
CA GLN A 329 9.58 -4.70 4.70
C GLN A 329 10.38 -5.38 5.82
N SER A 330 9.70 -6.17 6.67
CA SER A 330 10.36 -6.81 7.79
C SER A 330 11.14 -8.07 7.41
N ASN A 331 12.22 -8.33 8.15
CA ASN A 331 12.91 -9.61 8.20
C ASN A 331 12.88 -10.23 9.62
N TYR A 332 11.94 -9.84 10.47
CA TYR A 332 11.94 -10.17 11.91
C TYR A 332 12.11 -11.67 12.20
N TYR A 333 11.47 -12.53 11.44
CA TYR A 333 11.50 -13.99 11.64
C TYR A 333 12.67 -14.69 10.97
N LYS A 334 13.52 -13.96 10.24
CA LYS A 334 14.70 -14.49 9.56
C LYS A 334 15.94 -14.37 10.44
N ASP A 335 16.81 -15.38 10.36
CA ASP A 335 18.15 -15.33 10.94
C ASP A 335 19.11 -14.58 10.00
N THR A 336 18.93 -13.27 9.91
CA THR A 336 19.77 -12.40 9.09
C THR A 336 20.96 -11.87 9.89
N ARG A 337 22.18 -12.08 9.42
CA ARG A 337 23.40 -11.65 10.14
C ARG A 337 23.84 -10.25 9.76
N GLU A 338 23.68 -9.88 8.49
CA GLU A 338 24.12 -8.60 7.97
C GLU A 338 23.00 -7.93 7.18
N LEU A 339 22.89 -6.62 7.33
CA LEU A 339 21.97 -5.80 6.53
C LEU A 339 22.73 -4.63 5.93
N TYR A 340 22.39 -4.28 4.71
CA TYR A 340 23.01 -3.21 3.95
C TYR A 340 21.92 -2.28 3.42
N LEU A 341 22.01 -0.99 3.75
CA LEU A 341 21.23 0.02 3.06
C LEU A 341 21.88 0.30 1.71
N VAL A 342 21.10 0.21 0.64
CA VAL A 342 21.55 0.40 -0.74
C VAL A 342 20.61 1.36 -1.45
N GLY A 343 21.16 2.32 -2.18
CA GLY A 343 20.41 3.22 -3.04
C GLY A 343 21.22 3.59 -4.27
N LYS A 344 20.54 4.03 -5.32
CA LYS A 344 21.18 4.43 -6.60
C LYS A 344 21.43 5.92 -6.71
N GLY A 345 21.01 6.69 -5.72
CA GLY A 345 21.12 8.14 -5.75
C GLY A 345 20.21 8.84 -4.76
N ILE A 346 20.27 10.16 -4.82
CA ILE A 346 19.47 11.06 -4.00
C ILE A 346 18.98 12.23 -4.83
N SER A 347 17.86 12.81 -4.41
CA SER A 347 17.38 14.10 -4.91
C SER A 347 17.78 15.20 -3.96
N LEU A 348 18.38 16.27 -4.49
CA LEU A 348 18.92 17.38 -3.70
C LEU A 348 18.42 18.73 -4.20
N ILE A 349 18.28 19.67 -3.26
CA ILE A 349 18.14 21.09 -3.58
C ILE A 349 18.98 21.97 -2.65
N ASP A 350 19.58 23.05 -3.16
CA ASP A 350 20.23 24.04 -2.29
C ASP A 350 19.19 24.65 -1.34
N LYS A 351 19.48 24.65 -0.03
CA LYS A 351 18.58 25.20 1.00
C LYS A 351 18.21 26.66 0.74
N LYS A 352 19.03 27.43 0.00
CA LYS A 352 18.74 28.81 -0.41
C LYS A 352 17.67 28.91 -1.49
N HIS A 353 17.43 27.83 -2.23
CA HIS A 353 16.50 27.75 -3.35
C HIS A 353 15.29 26.85 -3.08
N GLN A 354 15.09 26.39 -1.84
CA GLN A 354 14.01 25.46 -1.46
C GLN A 354 12.57 26.02 -1.58
N ASN A 355 12.42 27.32 -1.80
CA ASN A 355 11.11 27.97 -1.89
C ASN A 355 10.90 28.61 -3.27
N ILE A 356 9.74 28.32 -3.85
CA ILE A 356 9.22 29.01 -5.04
C ILE A 356 8.48 30.25 -4.55
N LYS A 357 8.77 31.42 -5.15
CA LYS A 357 8.04 32.66 -4.83
C LYS A 357 7.45 33.25 -6.09
N ILE A 358 6.15 33.56 -6.08
CA ILE A 358 5.41 34.04 -7.26
C ILE A 358 4.64 35.29 -6.89
N ASP A 359 4.79 36.35 -7.68
CA ASP A 359 3.92 37.52 -7.64
C ASP A 359 2.74 37.25 -8.57
N VAL A 360 1.60 36.87 -7.98
CA VAL A 360 0.40 36.40 -8.68
C VAL A 360 -0.20 37.55 -9.50
N LYS A 361 -0.23 38.75 -8.94
CA LYS A 361 -0.82 39.93 -9.59
C LYS A 361 0.01 40.41 -10.77
N ALA A 362 1.34 40.45 -10.62
CA ALA A 362 2.23 40.79 -11.72
C ALA A 362 2.51 39.61 -12.65
N ASN A 363 1.93 38.44 -12.38
CA ASN A 363 2.10 37.19 -13.12
C ASN A 363 3.57 36.89 -13.42
N ARG A 364 4.41 36.84 -12.37
CA ARG A 364 5.85 36.64 -12.52
C ARG A 364 6.44 35.80 -11.38
N LEU A 365 7.47 35.06 -11.72
CA LEU A 365 8.29 34.33 -10.76
C LEU A 365 9.29 35.28 -10.08
N LEU A 366 9.30 35.29 -8.75
CA LEU A 366 10.27 36.02 -7.92
C LEU A 366 11.47 35.13 -7.52
N SER A 367 11.24 33.83 -7.31
CA SER A 367 12.27 32.85 -6.95
C SER A 367 11.95 31.49 -7.56
N SER A 368 12.96 30.86 -8.17
CA SER A 368 12.91 29.51 -8.74
C SER A 368 13.73 28.52 -7.92
N LEU A 369 13.42 27.23 -8.04
CA LEU A 369 14.22 26.13 -7.47
C LEU A 369 15.57 26.01 -8.18
N ASP A 370 15.53 25.98 -9.52
CA ASP A 370 16.70 25.95 -10.38
C ASP A 370 16.32 26.40 -11.81
N LYS A 371 17.16 26.07 -12.79
CA LYS A 371 16.94 26.34 -14.22
C LYS A 371 16.08 25.31 -14.95
N ASN A 372 15.78 24.18 -14.31
CA ASN A 372 14.98 23.09 -14.88
C ASN A 372 13.47 23.31 -14.63
N MET A 373 13.12 24.27 -13.77
CA MET A 373 11.75 24.76 -13.61
C MET A 373 11.53 26.06 -14.38
N LYS A 374 10.39 26.16 -15.05
CA LYS A 374 9.93 27.37 -15.73
C LYS A 374 8.51 27.70 -15.28
N PHE A 375 8.30 28.92 -14.81
CA PHE A 375 6.96 29.44 -14.55
C PHE A 375 6.24 29.71 -15.87
N LEU A 376 5.04 29.17 -16.03
CA LEU A 376 4.20 29.34 -17.22
C LEU A 376 3.15 30.44 -17.01
N GLY A 377 2.67 30.62 -15.79
CA GLY A 377 1.72 31.67 -15.45
C GLY A 377 0.93 31.39 -14.19
N ALA A 378 0.23 32.41 -13.72
CA ALA A 378 -0.80 32.34 -12.70
C ALA A 378 -2.08 32.99 -13.24
N GLU A 379 -3.23 32.37 -13.00
CA GLU A 379 -4.54 32.87 -13.39
C GLU A 379 -5.54 32.78 -12.23
N GLN A 380 -6.44 33.74 -12.13
CA GLN A 380 -7.58 33.66 -11.21
C GLN A 380 -8.70 32.84 -11.86
N VAL A 381 -9.30 31.92 -11.10
CA VAL A 381 -10.45 31.13 -11.55
C VAL A 381 -11.55 31.16 -10.49
N GLU A 382 -12.80 31.24 -10.94
CA GLU A 382 -14.00 31.39 -10.07
C GLU A 382 -14.61 30.04 -9.65
N SER A 383 -14.11 28.95 -10.22
CA SER A 383 -14.47 27.59 -9.83
C SER A 383 -13.36 26.58 -10.13
N ILE A 384 -13.41 25.46 -9.42
CA ILE A 384 -12.64 24.25 -9.72
C ILE A 384 -13.63 23.10 -9.90
N ASP A 385 -13.41 22.21 -10.87
CA ASP A 385 -14.40 21.20 -11.26
C ASP A 385 -14.12 19.77 -10.73
N GLU A 386 -13.09 19.57 -9.90
CA GLU A 386 -12.68 18.22 -9.45
C GLU A 386 -12.40 18.09 -7.94
N PRO A 387 -12.78 16.98 -7.28
CA PRO A 387 -13.70 15.92 -7.70
C PRO A 387 -15.17 16.30 -7.45
N ILE A 388 -15.45 17.57 -7.16
CA ILE A 388 -16.77 18.20 -7.04
C ILE A 388 -16.57 19.67 -7.44
N ARG A 389 -17.47 20.24 -8.25
CA ARG A 389 -17.42 21.67 -8.56
C ARG A 389 -17.52 22.51 -7.28
N GLN A 390 -16.50 23.32 -7.03
CA GLN A 390 -16.47 24.27 -5.93
C GLN A 390 -16.42 25.67 -6.51
N GLU A 391 -17.40 26.51 -6.16
CA GLU A 391 -17.37 27.93 -6.45
C GLU A 391 -16.56 28.65 -5.38
N GLY A 392 -15.73 29.59 -5.80
CA GLY A 392 -14.82 30.30 -4.92
C GLY A 392 -13.80 31.07 -5.72
N ASN A 393 -13.04 31.95 -5.06
CA ASN A 393 -11.92 32.59 -5.72
C ASN A 393 -10.72 31.66 -5.60
N PHE A 394 -10.12 31.26 -6.71
CA PHE A 394 -8.93 30.43 -6.73
C PHE A 394 -7.84 31.06 -7.61
N VAL A 395 -6.60 30.65 -7.37
CA VAL A 395 -5.44 30.94 -8.19
C VAL A 395 -4.88 29.63 -8.72
N ARG A 396 -4.79 29.51 -10.04
CA ARG A 396 -4.12 28.39 -10.71
C ARG A 396 -2.73 28.83 -11.14
N VAL A 397 -1.71 28.08 -10.73
CA VAL A 397 -0.31 28.31 -11.06
C VAL A 397 0.20 27.15 -11.91
N LYS A 398 0.89 27.48 -13.00
CA LYS A 398 1.45 26.50 -13.92
C LYS A 398 2.97 26.59 -13.97
N PHE A 399 3.60 25.43 -13.92
CA PHE A 399 5.04 25.24 -14.09
C PHE A 399 5.32 24.24 -15.21
N ALA A 400 6.44 24.43 -15.88
CA ALA A 400 7.03 23.45 -16.77
C ALA A 400 8.33 22.95 -16.12
N ILE A 401 8.53 21.64 -16.07
CA ILE A 401 9.72 21.01 -15.50
C ILE A 401 10.43 20.21 -16.60
N LYS A 402 11.75 20.32 -16.59
CA LYS A 402 12.67 19.53 -17.42
C LYS A 402 13.18 18.36 -16.60
N ASP A 403 12.63 17.18 -16.85
CA ASP A 403 13.11 15.92 -16.31
C ASP A 403 14.00 15.20 -17.34
N LYS A 404 15.08 14.56 -16.88
CA LYS A 404 15.93 13.70 -17.71
C LYS A 404 15.49 12.26 -17.49
N GLU A 405 15.18 11.54 -18.57
CA GLU A 405 14.68 10.16 -18.59
C GLU A 405 15.13 9.30 -17.40
N GLY A 406 14.16 8.73 -16.67
CA GLY A 406 14.39 7.71 -15.64
C GLY A 406 14.07 8.12 -14.20
N SER A 407 13.53 9.33 -13.96
CA SER A 407 12.81 9.62 -12.72
C SER A 407 11.37 9.12 -12.87
N SER A 408 10.84 8.43 -11.85
CA SER A 408 9.41 8.13 -11.77
C SER A 408 8.67 9.45 -11.57
N ALA A 409 8.39 10.13 -12.67
CA ALA A 409 7.68 11.40 -12.71
C ALA A 409 6.21 11.32 -12.27
N GLU A 410 5.77 10.19 -11.71
CA GLU A 410 4.53 10.13 -10.94
C GLU A 410 4.53 11.15 -9.77
N ASN A 411 5.70 11.70 -9.37
CA ASN A 411 5.84 12.68 -8.29
C ASN A 411 6.53 14.01 -8.67
N GLY A 412 6.53 14.42 -9.95
CA GLY A 412 7.40 15.47 -10.56
C GLY A 412 7.64 16.83 -9.85
N LEU A 413 6.89 17.20 -8.80
CA LEU A 413 7.20 18.26 -7.82
C LEU A 413 6.24 18.11 -6.63
N GLY A 414 6.76 17.82 -5.44
CA GLY A 414 5.99 17.77 -4.20
C GLY A 414 6.01 19.11 -3.47
N ILE A 415 4.85 19.65 -3.07
CA ILE A 415 4.71 20.90 -2.28
C ILE A 415 4.03 20.58 -0.94
N TYR A 416 4.54 21.10 0.18
CA TYR A 416 3.97 20.80 1.49
C TYR A 416 2.61 21.49 1.65
N ASP A 417 1.60 20.75 2.12
CA ASP A 417 0.29 21.32 2.47
C ASP A 417 0.36 22.33 3.63
N ASN A 418 1.40 22.28 4.47
CA ASN A 418 1.62 23.23 5.57
C ASN A 418 2.65 24.33 5.23
N SER A 419 3.07 24.45 3.96
CA SER A 419 3.94 25.57 3.50
C SER A 419 3.34 26.94 3.80
N PHE A 420 2.04 26.97 4.04
CA PHE A 420 1.25 28.17 4.18
C PHE A 420 1.20 28.56 5.66
N HIS A 421 1.98 29.56 6.03
CA HIS A 421 1.95 30.13 7.39
C HIS A 421 0.61 30.80 7.77
N HIS A 422 -0.46 30.66 6.97
CA HIS A 422 -1.78 31.19 7.26
C HIS A 422 -2.86 30.14 7.00
N GLN A 423 -3.69 29.92 8.03
CA GLN A 423 -4.84 29.02 8.05
C GLN A 423 -5.75 29.28 6.83
N GLY A 424 -5.91 28.28 5.96
CA GLY A 424 -6.97 28.30 4.93
C GLY A 424 -6.63 27.74 3.56
N TYR A 425 -5.39 27.32 3.27
CA TYR A 425 -5.09 26.77 1.94
C TYR A 425 -5.49 25.30 1.85
N ILE A 426 -6.41 24.99 0.93
CA ILE A 426 -6.56 23.65 0.35
C ILE A 426 -5.71 23.65 -0.93
N SER A 427 -4.67 22.82 -0.98
CA SER A 427 -4.03 22.47 -2.25
C SER A 427 -4.90 21.43 -2.94
N LYS A 428 -5.21 21.63 -4.23
CA LYS A 428 -5.77 20.54 -5.02
C LYS A 428 -5.29 20.61 -6.45
N ILE A 429 -5.03 19.40 -6.96
CA ILE A 429 -4.81 19.01 -8.35
C ILE A 429 -3.32 18.89 -8.72
N PHE A 430 -3.01 17.68 -9.21
CA PHE A 430 -1.77 17.22 -9.84
C PHE A 430 -2.20 16.64 -11.19
N GLU A 431 -2.11 17.45 -12.24
CA GLU A 431 -2.27 17.00 -13.64
C GLU A 431 -0.91 17.11 -14.31
N PRO A 432 -0.02 16.12 -14.16
CA PRO A 432 1.22 16.08 -14.92
C PRO A 432 0.89 15.77 -16.37
N GLU A 433 0.97 16.78 -17.24
CA GLU A 433 0.94 16.54 -18.68
C GLU A 433 2.36 16.23 -19.15
N HIS A 434 2.57 15.00 -19.64
CA HIS A 434 3.86 14.58 -20.16
C HIS A 434 4.01 14.91 -21.65
N PHE A 435 5.06 15.66 -21.98
CA PHE A 435 5.41 16.08 -23.34
C PHE A 435 6.83 15.61 -23.69
N PRO A 436 7.02 14.34 -24.10
CA PRO A 436 8.36 13.73 -24.24
C PRO A 436 9.26 14.47 -25.24
N ASP A 437 8.67 15.10 -26.26
CA ASP A 437 9.41 15.82 -27.31
C ASP A 437 9.75 17.28 -26.94
N ARG A 438 9.35 17.75 -25.76
CA ARG A 438 9.63 19.13 -25.30
C ARG A 438 10.85 19.16 -24.38
N GLU A 439 11.60 20.26 -24.45
CA GLU A 439 12.72 20.49 -23.51
C GLU A 439 12.25 20.49 -22.05
N TYR A 440 11.04 21.01 -21.79
CA TYR A 440 10.33 20.83 -20.54
C TYR A 440 9.22 19.82 -20.79
N ASN A 441 9.43 18.60 -20.33
CA ASN A 441 8.64 17.43 -20.65
C ASN A 441 7.52 17.15 -19.64
N TYR A 442 7.36 17.99 -18.62
CA TYR A 442 6.23 17.96 -17.70
C TYR A 442 5.64 19.34 -17.52
N GLU A 443 4.33 19.46 -17.59
CA GLU A 443 3.60 20.63 -17.11
C GLU A 443 2.83 20.27 -15.84
N LEU A 444 2.98 21.09 -14.81
CA LEU A 444 2.33 20.92 -13.52
C LEU A 444 1.43 22.11 -13.24
N THR A 445 0.19 21.80 -12.87
CA THR A 445 -0.82 22.80 -12.51
C THR A 445 -1.18 22.64 -11.04
N PHE A 446 -1.02 23.69 -10.25
CA PHE A 446 -1.45 23.74 -8.86
C PHE A 446 -2.57 24.75 -8.71
N THR A 447 -3.65 24.40 -8.01
CA THR A 447 -4.74 25.33 -7.71
C THR A 447 -4.84 25.60 -6.22
N PHE A 448 -5.00 26.88 -5.88
CA PHE A 448 -5.01 27.40 -4.51
C PHE A 448 -6.26 28.25 -4.29
N GLU A 449 -6.86 28.21 -3.10
CA GLU A 449 -7.91 29.18 -2.74
C GLU A 449 -7.32 30.59 -2.55
N ALA A 450 -7.97 31.60 -3.10
CA ALA A 450 -7.54 33.00 -3.07
C ALA A 450 -8.10 33.67 -1.80
N LEU A 451 -7.21 34.20 -0.96
CA LEU A 451 -7.60 34.92 0.25
C LEU A 451 -8.15 36.30 -0.09
N GLU A 452 -9.26 36.69 0.56
CA GLU A 452 -9.89 38.01 0.38
C GLU A 452 -8.97 39.19 0.75
N ASN A 453 -7.88 38.97 1.51
CA ASN A 453 -7.02 40.04 2.05
C ASN A 453 -5.52 39.70 2.25
N ALA A 454 -4.98 38.60 1.73
CA ALA A 454 -3.59 38.20 2.05
C ALA A 454 -2.71 38.00 0.82
N GLN A 455 -1.76 38.92 0.67
CA GLN A 455 -0.52 38.97 -0.13
C GLN A 455 -0.59 38.56 -1.62
N ASP A 456 -0.21 39.51 -2.49
CA ASP A 456 0.07 39.33 -3.93
C ASP A 456 1.17 38.29 -4.22
N VAL A 457 1.89 37.81 -3.20
CA VAL A 457 3.04 36.90 -3.31
C VAL A 457 2.75 35.54 -2.68
N LEU A 458 2.80 34.48 -3.49
CA LEU A 458 2.70 33.09 -3.07
C LEU A 458 4.10 32.52 -2.80
N GLU A 459 4.30 31.92 -1.63
CA GLU A 459 5.53 31.21 -1.27
C GLU A 459 5.23 29.71 -1.08
N LEU A 460 5.86 28.86 -1.90
CA LEU A 460 5.63 27.42 -1.93
C LEU A 460 6.91 26.71 -1.47
N LYS A 461 6.79 25.87 -0.44
CA LYS A 461 7.90 25.05 0.06
C LYS A 461 7.76 23.63 -0.48
N ILE A 462 8.84 23.09 -1.02
CA ILE A 462 8.83 21.78 -1.67
C ILE A 462 9.22 20.65 -0.72
N TRP A 463 8.76 19.43 -1.00
CA TRP A 463 9.20 18.19 -0.37
C TRP A 463 9.74 17.16 -1.37
N ASP A 464 9.50 17.32 -2.67
CA ASP A 464 10.11 16.48 -3.71
C ASP A 464 10.37 17.30 -4.99
N TYR A 465 11.43 16.97 -5.72
CA TYR A 465 11.81 17.62 -6.97
C TYR A 465 12.76 16.72 -7.79
N PRO A 466 12.54 16.55 -9.11
CA PRO A 466 13.23 15.55 -9.93
C PRO A 466 14.66 15.96 -10.34
N ILE A 467 15.45 16.53 -9.41
CA ILE A 467 16.91 16.60 -9.57
C ILE A 467 17.49 15.35 -8.94
N ASN A 468 17.63 14.28 -9.72
CA ASN A 468 18.30 13.08 -9.27
C ASN A 468 19.81 13.16 -9.50
N ILE A 469 20.58 12.83 -8.48
CA ILE A 469 22.02 12.57 -8.62
C ILE A 469 22.23 11.07 -8.50
N GLU A 470 22.84 10.48 -9.54
CA GLU A 470 23.19 9.06 -9.58
C GLU A 470 24.53 8.84 -8.87
N ASP A 471 24.45 8.57 -7.57
CA ASP A 471 25.58 8.16 -6.74
C ASP A 471 25.17 6.90 -5.97
N GLU A 472 25.60 5.75 -6.46
CA GLU A 472 25.27 4.46 -5.85
C GLU A 472 26.00 4.32 -4.51
N PHE A 473 25.25 4.01 -3.46
CA PHE A 473 25.82 3.80 -2.14
C PHE A 473 25.41 2.47 -1.55
N ARG A 474 26.31 1.93 -0.71
CA ARG A 474 26.08 0.70 0.06
C ARG A 474 26.73 0.83 1.43
N ILE A 475 25.93 0.78 2.49
CA ILE A 475 26.41 0.89 3.87
C ILE A 475 25.83 -0.22 4.75
N LYS A 476 26.71 -0.90 5.50
CA LYS A 476 26.29 -1.94 6.45
C LYS A 476 25.61 -1.30 7.66
N ILE A 477 24.39 -1.72 7.96
CA ILE A 477 23.53 -1.22 9.05
C ILE A 477 23.23 -2.27 10.13
N LYS A 478 23.58 -3.54 9.89
CA LYS A 478 23.62 -4.62 10.87
C LYS A 478 24.79 -5.53 10.56
#